data_AF-A0A6B3HEP1-F1
#
_entry.id   AF-A0A6B3HEP1-F1
#
_cell.length_a   1.000
_cell.length_b   1.000
_cell.length_c   1.000
_cell.angle_alpha   90.00
_cell.angle_beta   90.00
_cell.angle_gamma   90.00
#
_symmetry.space_group_name_H-M   'P 1'
#
loop_
_entity.id
_entity.type
_entity.pdbx_description
1 polymer ?
#
loop_
_entity_poly.entity_id
_entity_poly.type
_entity_poly.pdbx_seq_one_letter_code
_entity_poly.pdbx_strand_id
1 'polypeptide(L)' 'MIGRIPVLDVRPLVDCGRRPAKAVAGETFQVTATVFREGHDAVAANVVLRDPSGRVGPWTPMRELAPGTDRWGAEITP' A
#
# COMPACT_ATOMS: atom_id res chain seq x y z
N MET A 1 -12.49 -8.41 -8.19
CA MET A 1 -13.52 -8.36 -7.12
C MET A 1 -13.22 -7.12 -6.28
N ILE A 2 -14.20 -6.29 -5.95
CA ILE A 2 -14.01 -5.03 -5.20
C ILE A 2 -14.57 -5.23 -3.78
N GLY A 3 -13.81 -4.82 -2.76
CA GLY A 3 -14.22 -4.87 -1.36
C GLY A 3 -15.13 -3.72 -0.94
N ARG A 4 -15.55 -3.69 0.33
CA ARG A 4 -16.43 -2.64 0.88
C ARG A 4 -15.80 -1.24 0.77
N ILE A 5 -14.52 -1.13 1.09
CA ILE A 5 -13.69 0.05 0.82
C ILE A 5 -12.75 -0.33 -0.33
N PRO A 6 -12.89 0.27 -1.52
CA PRO A 6 -11.99 0.04 -2.64
C PRO A 6 -10.51 0.27 -2.28
N VAL A 7 -9.70 -0.77 -2.47
CA VAL A 7 -8.23 -0.73 -2.44
C VAL A 7 -7.74 -1.36 -3.74
N LEU A 8 -7.29 -0.53 -4.66
CA LEU A 8 -7.01 -0.90 -6.05
C LEU A 8 -5.56 -0.54 -6.43
N ASP A 9 -5.06 -1.12 -7.52
CA ASP A 9 -3.75 -0.81 -8.12
C ASP A 9 -2.61 -0.67 -7.11
N VAL A 10 -2.48 -1.68 -6.23
CA VAL A 10 -1.37 -1.75 -5.25
C VAL A 10 -0.04 -1.87 -5.99
N ARG A 11 0.92 -1.01 -5.64
CA ARG A 11 2.27 -0.97 -6.23
C ARG A 11 3.34 -0.95 -5.13
N PRO A 12 4.56 -1.47 -5.39
CA PRO A 12 5.05 -1.98 -6.67
C PRO A 12 4.44 -3.34 -7.09
N LEU A 13 4.08 -3.47 -8.37
CA LEU A 13 3.53 -4.69 -8.97
C LEU A 13 4.34 -5.04 -10.22
N VAL A 14 4.92 -6.24 -10.24
CA VAL A 14 5.75 -6.72 -11.35
C VAL A 14 5.05 -7.89 -12.05
N ASP A 15 4.90 -7.81 -13.37
CA ASP A 15 4.28 -8.85 -14.20
C ASP A 15 2.92 -9.32 -13.62
N CYS A 16 2.05 -8.37 -13.28
CA CYS A 16 0.74 -8.63 -12.67
C CYS A 16 0.79 -9.52 -11.42
N GLY A 17 1.90 -9.47 -10.66
CA GLY A 17 2.11 -10.26 -9.44
C GLY A 17 2.77 -11.62 -9.68
N ARG A 18 3.09 -11.97 -10.94
CA ARG A 18 3.79 -13.23 -11.27
C ARG A 18 5.26 -13.21 -10.90
N ARG A 19 5.83 -12.02 -10.70
CA ARG A 19 7.22 -11.83 -10.26
C ARG A 19 7.25 -10.96 -9.00
N PRO A 20 8.18 -11.23 -8.07
CA PRO A 20 8.31 -10.42 -6.87
C PRO A 20 8.87 -9.03 -7.21
N ALA A 21 8.39 -8.01 -6.50
CA ALA A 21 9.13 -6.76 -6.35
C ALA A 21 10.44 -7.03 -5.59
N LYS A 22 11.43 -6.15 -5.75
CA LYS A 22 12.77 -6.32 -5.18
C LYS A 22 13.07 -5.19 -4.22
N ALA A 23 13.78 -5.53 -3.16
CA ALA A 23 14.43 -4.61 -2.24
C ALA A 23 15.65 -5.32 -1.65
N VAL A 24 16.61 -4.56 -1.11
CA VAL A 24 17.69 -5.06 -0.27
C VAL A 24 17.47 -4.68 1.20
N ALA A 25 18.18 -5.34 2.11
CA ALA A 25 18.07 -5.05 3.54
C ALA A 25 18.39 -3.57 3.83
N GLY A 26 17.49 -2.89 4.55
CA GLY A 26 17.63 -1.47 4.85
C GLY A 26 17.25 -0.50 3.72
N GLU A 27 16.85 -0.99 2.53
CA GLU A 27 16.37 -0.15 1.45
C GLU A 27 14.93 0.32 1.71
N THR A 28 14.73 1.64 1.72
CA THR A 28 13.39 2.23 1.84
C THR A 28 12.76 2.42 0.48
N PHE A 29 11.50 2.01 0.34
CA PHE A 29 10.72 2.26 -0.87
C PHE A 29 9.23 2.48 -0.58
N GLN A 30 8.56 3.12 -1.54
CA GLN A 30 7.16 3.52 -1.40
C GLN A 30 6.20 2.41 -1.85
N VAL A 31 5.28 2.04 -0.97
CA VAL A 31 4.10 1.25 -1.31
C VAL A 31 2.94 2.20 -1.55
N THR A 32 2.17 1.96 -2.61
CA THR A 32 1.04 2.81 -3.00
C THR A 32 -0.19 2.02 -3.40
N ALA A 33 -1.36 2.65 -3.29
CA ALA A 33 -2.63 2.08 -3.73
C ALA A 33 -3.61 3.21 -4.05
N THR A 34 -4.63 2.92 -4.85
CA THR A 34 -5.81 3.78 -5.00
C THR A 34 -6.84 3.37 -3.94
N VAL A 35 -7.17 4.29 -3.02
CA VAL A 35 -8.06 4.02 -1.88
C VAL A 35 -9.11 5.12 -1.77
N PHE A 36 -10.38 4.72 -1.82
CA PHE A 36 -11.53 5.61 -1.72
C PHE A 36 -12.74 4.86 -1.14
N ARG A 37 -13.86 5.55 -0.94
CA ARG A 37 -15.14 4.97 -0.53
C ARG A 37 -16.31 5.64 -1.23
N GLU A 38 -17.49 5.06 -1.12
CA GLU A 38 -18.73 5.75 -1.46
C GLU A 38 -19.10 6.83 -0.43
N GLY A 39 -19.80 7.86 -0.89
CA GLY A 39 -20.17 9.02 -0.07
C GLY A 39 -19.03 10.04 0.06
N HIS A 40 -19.13 10.88 1.09
CA HIS A 40 -18.19 12.00 1.31
C HIS A 40 -17.41 11.88 2.64
N ASP A 41 -17.55 10.75 3.32
CA ASP A 41 -16.80 10.49 4.54
C ASP A 41 -15.32 10.25 4.23
N ALA A 42 -14.47 10.53 5.21
CA ALA A 42 -13.04 10.25 5.10
C ALA A 42 -12.74 8.74 5.04
N VAL A 43 -11.57 8.41 4.47
CA VAL A 43 -10.91 7.10 4.54
C VAL A 43 -9.50 7.25 5.06
N ALA A 44 -8.93 6.15 5.53
CA ALA A 44 -7.52 6.01 5.84
C ALA A 44 -7.04 4.62 5.42
N ALA A 45 -5.74 4.49 5.17
CA ALA A 45 -5.10 3.24 4.81
C ALA A 45 -3.76 3.08 5.53
N ASN A 46 -3.29 1.84 5.64
CA ASN A 46 -1.97 1.52 6.17
C ASN A 46 -1.35 0.35 5.40
N VAL A 47 -0.02 0.30 5.38
CA VAL A 47 0.74 -0.80 4.81
C VAL A 47 0.99 -1.85 5.89
N VAL A 48 0.86 -3.12 5.52
CA VAL A 48 1.22 -4.27 6.35
C VAL A 48 2.33 -5.02 5.63
N LEU A 49 3.58 -4.80 6.05
CA LEU A 49 4.71 -5.59 5.60
C LEU A 49 4.84 -6.83 6.49
N ARG A 50 5.06 -8.00 5.88
CA ARG A 50 5.27 -9.27 6.57
C ARG A 50 6.66 -9.82 6.29
N ASP A 51 7.29 -10.35 7.33
CA ASP A 51 8.58 -11.03 7.19
C ASP A 51 8.41 -12.49 6.68
N PRO A 52 9.50 -13.22 6.40
CA PRO A 52 9.43 -14.61 5.92
C PRO A 52 8.72 -15.58 6.87
N SER A 53 8.64 -15.27 8.16
CA SER A 53 7.90 -16.04 9.16
C SER A 53 6.44 -15.61 9.31
N GLY A 54 6.01 -14.60 8.55
CA GLY A 54 4.65 -14.06 8.55
C GLY A 54 4.38 -13.03 9.65
N ARG A 55 5.41 -12.63 10.42
CA ARG A 55 5.27 -11.60 11.47
C ARG A 55 5.01 -10.25 10.83
N VAL A 56 4.12 -9.48 11.45
CA VAL A 56 3.72 -8.17 10.98
C VAL A 56 4.72 -7.12 11.47
N GLY A 57 5.15 -6.24 10.56
CA GLY A 57 5.98 -5.09 10.87
C GLY A 57 5.23 -3.99 11.65
N PRO A 58 5.87 -2.83 11.86
CA PRO A 58 5.27 -1.73 12.59
C PRO A 58 4.04 -1.15 11.85
N TRP A 59 3.18 -0.46 12.61
CA TRP A 59 2.07 0.32 12.05
C TRP A 59 2.60 1.39 11.10
N THR A 60 2.20 1.31 9.83
CA THR A 60 2.71 2.19 8.76
C THR A 60 1.53 2.87 8.06
N PRO A 61 1.04 4.01 8.57
CA PRO A 61 -0.11 4.71 7.99
C PRO A 61 0.27 5.35 6.65
N MET A 62 -0.66 5.30 5.70
CA MET A 62 -0.53 5.96 4.40
C MET A 62 -1.08 7.38 4.47
N ARG A 63 -0.61 8.22 3.56
CA ARG A 63 -1.19 9.54 3.25
C ARG A 63 -1.61 9.59 1.80
N GLU A 64 -2.59 10.41 1.48
CA GLU A 64 -2.84 10.78 0.08
C GLU A 64 -1.61 11.53 -0.46
N LEU A 65 -1.13 11.12 -1.63
CA LEU A 65 0.11 11.62 -2.23
C LEU A 65 -0.09 12.96 -2.95
N ALA A 66 -1.30 13.19 -3.44
CA ALA A 66 -1.70 14.45 -4.04
C ALA A 66 -3.21 14.65 -3.81
N PRO A 67 -3.68 15.85 -3.47
CA PRO A 67 -5.08 16.09 -3.16
C PRO A 67 -6.03 15.68 -4.29
N GLY A 68 -7.08 14.93 -3.96
CA GLY A 68 -8.15 14.55 -4.89
C GLY A 68 -7.75 13.50 -5.92
N THR A 69 -6.66 12.76 -5.67
CA THR A 69 -6.20 11.69 -6.57
C THR A 69 -6.61 10.31 -6.10
N ASP A 70 -7.07 10.19 -4.84
CA ASP A 70 -7.30 8.93 -4.15
C ASP A 70 -6.06 8.02 -4.16
N ARG A 71 -4.87 8.56 -4.46
CA ARG A 71 -3.63 7.81 -4.50
C ARG A 71 -2.95 7.94 -3.15
N TRP A 72 -2.89 6.83 -2.42
CA TRP A 72 -2.28 6.75 -1.11
C TRP A 72 -0.88 6.15 -1.21
N GLY A 73 0.01 6.55 -0.30
CA GLY A 73 1.32 5.92 -0.16
C GLY A 73 1.94 6.02 1.24
N ALA A 74 2.84 5.08 1.53
CA ALA A 74 3.73 5.09 2.68
C ALA A 74 5.09 4.48 2.32
N GLU A 75 6.13 4.93 3.02
CA GLU A 75 7.48 4.35 2.93
C GLU A 75 7.59 3.13 3.85
N ILE A 76 8.25 2.08 3.37
CA ILE A 76 8.60 0.89 4.17
C ILE A 76 10.06 0.51 3.99
N THR A 77 10.62 -0.18 4.97
CA THR A 77 11.98 -0.73 4.96
C THR A 77 11.94 -2.22 5.38
N PRO A 78 12.45 -3.16 4.56
CA PRO A 78 12.57 -4.58 4.91
C PRO A 78 13.64 -4.90 5.97
#